data_AF-A0A353GED0-F1
#
_entry.id   AF-A0A353GED0-F1
#
_cell.length_a   1.000
_cell.length_b   1.000
_cell.length_c   1.000
_cell.angle_alpha   90.00
_cell.angle_beta   90.00
_cell.angle_gamma   90.00
#
_symmetry.space_group_name_H-M   'P 1'
#
loop_
_entity.id
_entity.type
_entity.pdbx_description
1 polymer ?
#
loop_
_entity_poly.entity_id
_entity_poly.type
_entity_poly.pdbx_seq_one_letter_code
_entity_poly.pdbx_strand_id
1 'polypeptide(L)' 'AGIVVTASHNPKEYNGYKVSWADGAQVVTPHDTGIISEVVATDMANVKRADFEQAKKDGQI' A
#
# COMPACT_ATOMS: atom_id res chain seq x y z
N ALA A 1 -9.27 -1.90 -6.94
CA ALA A 1 -7.99 -2.08 -6.22
C ALA A 1 -8.16 -1.60 -4.79
N GLY A 2 -7.44 -2.21 -3.84
CA GLY A 2 -7.60 -1.90 -2.43
C GLY A 2 -6.34 -2.20 -1.63
N ILE A 3 -6.21 -1.55 -0.48
CA ILE A 3 -5.13 -1.77 0.49
C ILE A 3 -5.77 -2.16 1.82
N VAL A 4 -5.25 -3.18 2.47
CA VAL A 4 -5.68 -3.62 3.81
C VAL A 4 -4.47 -3.57 4.73
N VAL A 5 -4.51 -2.73 5.76
CA VAL A 5 -3.46 -2.63 6.77
C VAL A 5 -3.70 -3.71 7.84
N THR A 6 -2.97 -4.82 7.75
CA THR A 6 -3.10 -5.95 8.66
C THR A 6 -1.85 -6.84 8.60
N ALA A 7 -1.44 -7.36 9.76
CA ALA A 7 -0.47 -8.45 9.86
C ALA A 7 -1.16 -9.82 10.00
N SER A 8 -2.45 -9.92 9.65
CA SER A 8 -3.26 -11.13 9.76
C SER A 8 -3.33 -11.64 11.21
N HIS A 9 -2.61 -12.70 11.54
CA HIS A 9 -2.55 -13.32 12.87
C HIS A 9 -1.15 -13.22 13.49
N ASN A 10 -0.26 -12.41 12.91
CA ASN A 10 1.10 -12.26 13.42
C ASN A 10 1.07 -11.62 14.82
N PRO A 11 2.11 -11.86 15.65
CA PRO A 11 2.25 -11.18 16.93
C PRO A 11 2.10 -9.66 16.81
N LYS A 12 1.66 -9.01 17.90
CA LYS A 12 1.32 -7.57 17.92
C LYS A 12 2.49 -6.65 17.54
N GLU A 13 3.71 -7.14 17.67
CA GLU A 13 4.93 -6.42 17.30
C GLU A 13 5.11 -6.29 15.78
N TYR A 14 4.41 -7.11 14.99
CA TYR A 14 4.49 -7.09 13.54
C TYR A 14 3.36 -6.27 12.92
N ASN A 15 3.71 -5.50 11.90
CA ASN A 15 2.78 -4.79 11.04
C ASN A 15 2.85 -5.33 9.62
N GLY A 16 1.90 -4.89 8.79
CA GLY A 16 1.85 -5.29 7.39
C GLY A 16 0.70 -4.62 6.67
N TYR A 17 0.76 -4.70 5.35
CA TYR A 17 -0.36 -4.38 4.48
C TYR A 17 -0.44 -5.42 3.36
N LYS A 18 -1.64 -5.57 2.82
CA LYS A 18 -1.92 -6.41 1.64
C LYS A 18 -2.57 -5.54 0.59
N VAL A 19 -2.29 -5.83 -0.68
CA VAL A 19 -2.83 -5.09 -1.83
C VAL A 19 -3.66 -6.03 -2.68
N SER A 20 -4.84 -5.58 -3.09
CA SER A 20 -5.71 -6.26 -4.05
C SER A 20 -5.77 -5.49 -5.36
N TRP A 21 -5.84 -6.21 -6.48
CA TRP A 21 -5.89 -5.65 -7.82
C TRP A 21 -7.29 -5.09 -8.18
N ALA A 22 -7.47 -4.66 -9.43
CA ALA A 22 -8.70 -4.06 -9.92
C ALA A 22 -9.92 -4.99 -9.80
N ASP A 23 -9.70 -6.30 -9.91
CA ASP A 23 -10.70 -7.36 -9.77
C ASP A 23 -11.02 -7.74 -8.31
N GLY A 24 -10.33 -7.13 -7.34
CA GLY A 24 -10.49 -7.42 -5.91
C GLY A 24 -9.70 -8.62 -5.41
N ALA A 25 -9.07 -9.41 -6.28
CA ALA A 25 -8.18 -10.50 -5.89
C ALA A 25 -6.89 -9.93 -5.30
N GLN A 26 -6.25 -10.68 -4.40
CA GLN A 26 -4.93 -10.31 -3.88
C GLN A 26 -3.92 -10.24 -5.02
N VAL A 27 -3.00 -9.28 -4.95
CA VAL A 27 -1.90 -9.20 -5.90
C VAL A 27 -1.05 -10.47 -5.78
N VAL A 28 -0.79 -11.08 -6.93
CA VAL A 28 0.05 -12.27 -7.09
C VAL A 28 1.01 -12.06 -8.27
N THR A 29 1.87 -13.04 -8.52
CA THR A 29 2.76 -13.04 -9.68
C THR A 29 1.98 -12.89 -10.99
N PRO A 30 2.46 -12.07 -11.95
CA PRO A 30 3.74 -11.33 -11.95
C PRO A 30 3.65 -9.88 -11.41
N HIS A 31 2.47 -9.43 -11.00
CA HIS A 31 2.26 -8.04 -10.59
C HIS A 31 3.04 -7.67 -9.32
N ASP A 32 3.19 -8.61 -8.40
CA ASP A 32 4.01 -8.50 -7.19
C ASP A 32 5.45 -8.03 -7.47
N THR A 33 6.07 -8.57 -8.52
CA THR A 33 7.46 -8.33 -8.89
C THR A 33 7.67 -6.90 -9.34
N GLY A 34 6.70 -6.36 -10.10
CA GLY A 34 6.71 -4.95 -10.51
C GLY A 34 6.58 -4.01 -9.32
N ILE A 35 5.68 -4.33 -8.37
CA ILE A 35 5.50 -3.54 -7.14
C ILE A 35 6.78 -3.51 -6.31
N ILE A 36 7.40 -4.66 -6.06
CA ILE A 36 8.63 -4.73 -5.26
C ILE A 36 9.79 -4.02 -5.95
N SER A 37 9.91 -4.14 -7.27
CA SER A 37 10.93 -3.42 -8.04
C SER A 37 10.78 -1.90 -7.89
N GLU A 38 9.55 -1.38 -7.95
CA GLU A 38 9.28 0.05 -7.77
C GLU A 38 9.56 0.52 -6.34
N VAL A 39 9.20 -0.28 -5.33
CA VAL A 39 9.52 0.02 -3.91
C VAL A 39 11.02 0.14 -3.69
N VAL A 40 11.82 -0.74 -4.29
CA VAL A 40 13.28 -0.71 -4.19
C VAL A 40 13.88 0.48 -4.94
N ALA A 41 13.31 0.86 -6.08
CA ALA A 41 13.82 1.94 -6.92
C ALA A 41 13.40 3.34 -6.45
N THR A 42 12.30 3.46 -5.70
CA THR A 42 11.73 4.76 -5.31
C THR A 42 12.53 5.42 -4.19
N ASP A 43 13.01 6.65 -4.45
CA ASP A 43 13.50 7.54 -3.39
C ASP A 43 12.34 8.11 -2.57
N MET A 44 12.45 8.07 -1.25
CA MET A 44 11.49 8.64 -0.30
C MET A 44 11.26 10.15 -0.49
N ALA A 45 12.21 10.88 -1.10
CA ALA A 45 12.05 12.28 -1.49
C ALA A 45 11.04 12.46 -2.63
N ASN A 46 10.83 11.44 -3.46
CA ASN A 46 9.92 11.48 -4.62
C ASN A 46 8.50 11.00 -4.27
N VAL A 47 8.29 10.44 -3.07
CA VAL A 47 6.97 10.01 -2.61
C VAL A 47 6.09 11.24 -2.39
N LYS A 48 5.00 11.35 -3.14
CA LYS A 48 4.00 12.41 -2.97
C LYS A 48 3.34 12.26 -1.60
N ARG A 49 3.34 13.35 -0.83
CA ARG A 49 2.73 13.43 0.50
C ARG A 49 1.65 14.48 0.49
N ALA A 50 0.64 14.28 1.31
CA ALA A 50 -0.40 15.26 1.60
C ALA A 50 -0.53 15.39 3.12
N ASP A 51 -1.01 16.55 3.56
CA ASP A 51 -1.48 16.69 4.94
C ASP A 51 -2.71 15.79 5.14
N PHE A 52 -2.76 15.09 6.28
CA PHE A 52 -3.78 14.07 6.53
C PHE A 52 -5.19 14.68 6.69
N GLU A 53 -5.31 15.74 7.48
CA GLU A 53 -6.61 16.37 7.74
C GLU A 53 -7.16 17.05 6.48
N GLN A 54 -6.27 17.67 5.69
CA GLN A 54 -6.64 18.26 4.41
C GLN A 54 -7.07 17.19 3.40
N ALA A 55 -6.34 16.07 3.27
CA ALA A 55 -6.70 14.99 2.35
C ALA A 55 -8.07 14.37 2.68
N LYS A 56 -8.39 14.23 3.97
CA LYS A 56 -9.70 13.78 4.44
C LYS A 56 -10.80 14.79 4.13
N LYS A 57 -10.55 16.09 4.35
CA LYS A 57 -11.51 17.17 4.03
C LYS A 57 -11.82 17.22 2.53
N ASP A 58 -10.82 16.96 1.69
CA ASP A 58 -10.95 16.98 0.24
C ASP A 58 -11.49 15.67 -0.35
N GLY A 59 -11.80 14.67 0.49
CA GLY A 59 -12.34 13.38 0.05
C GLY A 59 -11.34 12.52 -0.73
N GLN A 60 -10.04 12.74 -0.53
CA GLN A 60 -8.98 11.94 -1.13
C GLN A 60 -8.74 10.63 -0.36
N ILE A 61 -9.13 10.60 0.92
CA ILE A 61 -9.12 9.45 1.83
C ILE A 61 -10.34 9.46 2.75
#